data_AF-A0A2N2PW01-F1
#
_entry.id   AF-A0A2N2PW01-F1
#
_cell.length_a   1.000
_cell.length_b   1.000
_cell.length_c   1.000
_cell.angle_alpha   90.00
_cell.angle_beta   90.00
_cell.angle_gamma   90.00
#
_symmetry.space_group_name_H-M   'P 1'
#
loop_
_entity.id
_entity.type
_entity.pdbx_description
1 polymer ?
#
loop_
_entity_poly.entity_id
_entity_poly.type
_entity_poly.pdbx_seq_one_letter_code
_entity_poly.pdbx_strand_id
1 'polypeptide(L)'
;SNEGDLVADFFCGSGTTAAVAERLGRKWIVCDLGKFAIHTTRKRLIGVQRQLKAEGRNYRAFKILNLGRYERQHYIGVNPNLREEEQRKQIEEKEAAFVDLILRAYRAEKTDGFNTFHGKKAGRLVAVGPVNLPVTRLFVEEVILECRQKHITRVDILGFEFEMGLFPNVLDEARAKGIDIAPKYIPAEVFDKRAVEKNQVVFHDVAFIEVKPHLSSPQKGGTRGVAVELTDFSVFYSQDSIVAAEATLKDKASKIVVERGQIVKVSKDKSGIVSREMLTQHWTDWIDYWAVDFNFESKREIVRVRNEDSGEWEERWTGDYIFENEWQSFRTKKDRSLELTSVFHECTAGRRKLAVKVVDIFGTDTMTIVEVQI
;
A
#
# COMPACT_ATOMS: atom_id res chain seq x y z
N SER A 1 18.22 -24.08 16.64
CA SER A 1 18.88 -23.11 15.75
C SER A 1 19.89 -22.30 16.54
N ASN A 2 21.00 -21.95 15.91
CA ASN A 2 22.04 -21.08 16.43
C ASN A 2 21.70 -19.60 16.15
N GLU A 3 22.50 -18.69 16.72
CA GLU A 3 22.39 -17.27 16.38
C GLU A 3 22.67 -17.05 14.89
N GLY A 4 21.93 -16.14 14.25
CA GLY A 4 22.04 -15.88 12.80
C GLY A 4 21.32 -16.89 11.90
N ASP A 5 20.84 -18.03 12.40
CA ASP A 5 20.04 -18.97 11.62
C ASP A 5 18.70 -18.35 11.18
N LEU A 6 18.15 -18.87 10.08
CA LEU A 6 16.82 -18.53 9.60
C LEU A 6 15.76 -19.45 10.25
N VAL A 7 14.76 -18.84 10.87
CA VAL A 7 13.60 -19.53 11.45
C VAL A 7 12.36 -19.20 10.63
N ALA A 8 11.52 -20.20 10.34
CA ALA A 8 10.28 -20.00 9.60
C ALA A 8 9.05 -20.39 10.42
N ASP A 9 7.98 -19.60 10.32
CA ASP A 9 6.67 -19.91 10.90
C ASP A 9 5.54 -19.43 9.99
N PHE A 10 4.86 -20.36 9.33
CA PHE A 10 3.84 -20.08 8.34
C PHE A 10 2.41 -19.98 8.91
N PHE A 11 2.29 -20.01 10.25
CA PHE A 11 1.03 -19.82 10.97
C PHE A 11 1.28 -18.97 12.22
N CYS A 12 1.93 -17.82 12.00
CA CYS A 12 2.54 -17.09 13.11
C CYS A 12 1.51 -16.47 14.07
N GLY A 13 0.26 -16.28 13.65
CA GLY A 13 -0.82 -15.75 14.45
C GLY A 13 -0.44 -14.43 15.10
N SER A 14 -0.17 -14.46 16.41
CA SER A 14 0.22 -13.27 17.16
C SER A 14 1.71 -12.88 17.02
N GLY A 15 2.53 -13.71 16.36
CA GLY A 15 3.93 -13.41 16.05
C GLY A 15 4.92 -13.83 17.14
N THR A 16 4.59 -14.82 17.96
CA THR A 16 5.45 -15.26 19.08
C THR A 16 6.80 -15.76 18.58
N THR A 17 6.79 -16.60 17.53
CA THR A 17 8.01 -17.19 16.96
C THR A 17 8.95 -16.11 16.42
N ALA A 18 8.43 -15.14 15.65
CA ALA A 18 9.21 -14.02 15.15
C ALA A 18 9.79 -13.17 16.29
N ALA A 19 8.99 -12.86 17.31
CA ALA A 19 9.42 -12.05 18.46
C ALA A 19 10.55 -12.71 19.26
N VAL A 20 10.47 -14.03 19.48
CA VAL A 20 11.52 -14.78 20.18
C VAL A 20 12.77 -14.92 19.29
N ALA A 21 12.60 -15.21 18.00
CA ALA A 21 13.69 -15.30 17.05
C ALA A 21 14.49 -13.98 16.98
N GLU A 22 13.80 -12.83 16.90
CA GLU A 22 14.41 -11.50 16.89
C GLU A 22 15.21 -11.25 18.18
N ARG A 23 14.63 -11.51 19.37
CA ARG A 23 15.32 -11.34 20.67
C ARG A 23 16.57 -12.20 20.80
N LEU A 24 16.54 -13.37 20.19
CA LEU A 24 17.63 -14.33 20.18
C LEU A 24 18.62 -14.09 19.02
N GLY A 25 18.47 -13.04 18.22
CA GLY A 25 19.42 -12.71 17.15
C GLY A 25 19.33 -13.61 15.90
N ARG A 26 18.23 -14.35 15.73
CA ARG A 26 17.96 -15.16 14.53
C ARG A 26 17.32 -14.32 13.42
N LYS A 27 17.47 -14.75 12.17
CA LYS A 27 16.66 -14.26 11.04
C LYS A 27 15.32 -14.98 11.06
N TRP A 28 14.27 -14.36 10.55
CA TRP A 28 12.96 -14.99 10.51
C TRP A 28 12.20 -14.67 9.23
N ILE A 29 11.36 -15.61 8.80
CA ILE A 29 10.32 -15.42 7.79
C ILE A 29 9.03 -15.99 8.40
N VAL A 30 8.01 -15.16 8.49
CA VAL A 30 6.73 -15.61 9.01
C VAL A 30 5.59 -15.22 8.09
N CYS A 31 4.53 -16.02 8.07
CA CYS A 31 3.31 -15.68 7.35
C CYS A 31 2.06 -16.06 8.15
N ASP A 32 0.95 -15.45 7.74
CA ASP A 32 -0.39 -15.75 8.22
C ASP A 32 -1.38 -15.28 7.16
N LEU A 33 -2.52 -15.94 7.04
CA LEU A 33 -3.60 -15.54 6.14
C LEU A 33 -4.38 -14.34 6.70
N GLY A 34 -4.45 -14.22 8.02
CA GLY A 34 -5.23 -13.18 8.70
C GLY A 34 -4.53 -11.83 8.70
N LYS A 35 -5.11 -10.81 8.08
CA LYS A 35 -4.62 -9.42 8.14
C LYS A 35 -4.38 -8.96 9.59
N PHE A 36 -5.27 -9.33 10.51
CA PHE A 36 -5.15 -9.00 11.93
C PHE A 36 -3.99 -9.72 12.63
N ALA A 37 -3.67 -10.95 12.23
CA ALA A 37 -2.53 -11.70 12.74
C ALA A 37 -1.22 -11.02 12.32
N ILE A 38 -1.10 -10.64 11.04
CA ILE A 38 0.03 -9.87 10.51
C ILE A 38 0.18 -8.52 11.24
N HIS A 39 -0.92 -7.77 11.42
CA HIS A 39 -0.88 -6.48 12.13
C HIS A 39 -0.45 -6.64 13.59
N THR A 40 -0.95 -7.67 14.28
CA THR A 40 -0.57 -7.98 15.67
C THR A 40 0.91 -8.34 15.77
N THR A 41 1.39 -9.16 14.84
CA THR A 41 2.79 -9.58 14.74
C THR A 41 3.71 -8.38 14.49
N ARG A 42 3.36 -7.49 13.56
CA ARG A 42 4.07 -6.22 13.29
C ARG A 42 4.22 -5.40 14.56
N LYS A 43 3.11 -5.11 15.25
CA LYS A 43 3.13 -4.29 16.49
C LYS A 43 4.00 -4.93 17.57
N ARG A 44 3.95 -6.25 17.70
CA ARG A 44 4.79 -7.00 18.65
C ARG A 44 6.29 -6.87 18.30
N LEU A 45 6.66 -7.04 17.04
CA LEU A 45 8.04 -6.92 16.58
C LEU A 45 8.60 -5.52 16.80
N ILE A 46 7.85 -4.46 16.49
CA ILE A 46 8.26 -3.07 16.77
C ILE A 46 8.52 -2.89 18.27
N GLY A 47 7.68 -3.46 19.13
CA GLY A 47 7.88 -3.45 20.58
C GLY A 47 9.18 -4.14 21.01
N VAL A 48 9.50 -5.30 20.43
CA VAL A 48 10.75 -6.02 20.69
C VAL A 48 11.97 -5.20 20.26
N GLN A 49 11.94 -4.61 19.07
CA GLN A 49 13.06 -3.83 18.54
C GLN A 49 13.35 -2.58 19.39
N ARG A 50 12.31 -1.95 19.95
CA ARG A 50 12.48 -0.86 20.92
C ARG A 50 13.15 -1.31 22.21
N GLN A 51 12.80 -2.48 22.73
CA GLN A 51 13.47 -3.06 23.90
C GLN A 51 14.95 -3.31 23.61
N LEU A 52 15.25 -3.94 22.47
CA LEU A 52 16.63 -4.17 22.03
C LEU A 52 17.40 -2.85 21.90
N LYS A 53 16.81 -1.83 21.27
CA LYS A 53 17.42 -0.49 21.15
C LYS A 53 17.70 0.15 22.52
N ALA A 54 16.75 0.08 23.46
CA ALA A 54 16.92 0.61 24.81
C ALA A 54 18.02 -0.14 25.59
N GLU A 55 18.21 -1.43 25.31
CA GLU A 55 19.29 -2.27 25.85
C GLU A 55 20.64 -2.08 25.12
N GLY A 56 20.72 -1.19 24.12
CA GLY A 56 21.92 -1.00 23.31
C GLY A 56 22.24 -2.17 22.37
N ARG A 57 21.26 -3.03 22.10
CA ARG A 57 21.39 -4.22 21.23
C ARG A 57 20.92 -3.91 19.81
N ASN A 58 21.60 -4.51 18.84
CA ASN A 58 21.24 -4.41 17.43
C ASN A 58 19.93 -5.13 17.14
N TYR A 59 19.19 -4.62 16.15
CA TYR A 59 17.97 -5.20 15.60
C TYR A 59 17.97 -5.07 14.07
N ARG A 60 17.10 -5.81 13.37
CA ARG A 60 17.09 -5.85 11.89
C ARG A 60 15.84 -5.17 11.33
N ALA A 61 15.95 -4.46 10.22
CA ALA A 61 14.76 -4.02 9.49
C ALA A 61 13.99 -5.25 8.97
N PHE A 62 12.65 -5.16 8.91
CA PHE A 62 11.80 -6.20 8.34
C PHE A 62 10.80 -5.62 7.32
N LYS A 63 10.48 -6.42 6.30
CA LYS A 63 9.51 -6.08 5.25
C LYS A 63 8.28 -6.96 5.42
N ILE A 64 7.10 -6.39 5.16
CA ILE A 64 5.86 -7.15 5.06
C ILE A 64 5.53 -7.27 3.60
N LEU A 65 5.27 -8.49 3.17
CA LEU A 65 4.96 -8.83 1.80
C LEU A 65 3.52 -9.34 1.75
N ASN A 66 2.76 -8.85 0.79
CA ASN A 66 1.44 -9.36 0.48
C ASN A 66 1.54 -10.14 -0.84
N LEU A 67 1.08 -11.39 -0.84
CA LEU A 67 1.03 -12.23 -2.04
C LEU A 67 -0.22 -11.96 -2.91
N GLY A 68 -1.06 -11.03 -2.48
CA GLY A 68 -2.31 -10.67 -3.13
C GLY A 68 -3.49 -11.53 -2.68
N ARG A 69 -4.71 -11.03 -2.86
CA ARG A 69 -5.92 -11.83 -2.62
C ARG A 69 -6.17 -12.86 -3.72
N TYR A 70 -6.09 -14.14 -3.36
CA TYR A 70 -6.43 -15.30 -4.21
C TYR A 70 -7.93 -15.43 -4.56
N GLU A 71 -8.80 -14.55 -4.02
CA GLU A 71 -10.24 -14.52 -4.30
C GLU A 71 -10.57 -14.48 -5.81
N ARG A 72 -9.61 -14.06 -6.63
CA ARG A 72 -9.73 -13.82 -8.07
C ARG A 72 -9.39 -15.05 -8.94
N GLN A 73 -8.90 -16.15 -8.34
CA GLN A 73 -8.68 -17.41 -9.06
C GLN A 73 -9.95 -17.96 -9.71
N HIS A 74 -11.15 -17.65 -9.19
CA HIS A 74 -12.39 -18.11 -9.82
C HIS A 74 -12.64 -17.48 -11.20
N TYR A 75 -12.14 -16.27 -11.43
CA TYR A 75 -12.35 -15.55 -12.70
C TYR A 75 -11.32 -15.94 -13.78
N ILE A 76 -10.11 -16.35 -13.39
CA ILE A 76 -9.02 -16.68 -14.33
C ILE A 76 -8.62 -18.17 -14.31
N GLY A 77 -9.09 -18.94 -13.33
CA GLY A 77 -8.73 -20.35 -13.18
C GLY A 77 -8.94 -21.14 -14.45
N VAL A 78 -7.89 -21.79 -14.93
CA VAL A 78 -7.89 -22.60 -16.14
C VAL A 78 -8.13 -24.05 -15.74
N ASN A 79 -8.82 -24.82 -16.59
CA ASN A 79 -8.89 -26.25 -16.38
C ASN A 79 -7.49 -26.86 -16.65
N PRO A 80 -6.80 -27.41 -15.64
CA PRO A 80 -5.43 -27.92 -15.80
C PRO A 80 -5.35 -29.13 -16.74
N ASN A 81 -6.48 -29.73 -17.10
CA ASN A 81 -6.54 -30.88 -18.00
C ASN A 81 -6.56 -30.50 -19.50
N LEU A 82 -6.56 -29.22 -19.85
CA LEU A 82 -6.53 -28.75 -21.25
C LEU A 82 -5.10 -28.74 -21.82
N ARG A 83 -4.96 -28.78 -23.16
CA ARG A 83 -3.65 -28.60 -23.82
C ARG A 83 -3.20 -27.15 -23.71
N GLU A 84 -1.88 -26.89 -23.71
CA GLU A 84 -1.29 -25.56 -23.49
C GLU A 84 -1.86 -24.46 -24.42
N GLU A 85 -2.12 -24.77 -25.70
CA GLU A 85 -2.73 -23.82 -26.63
C GLU A 85 -4.19 -23.46 -26.29
N GLU A 86 -4.97 -24.45 -25.82
CA GLU A 86 -6.36 -24.25 -25.39
C GLU A 86 -6.42 -23.50 -24.05
N GLN A 87 -5.44 -23.77 -23.17
CA GLN A 87 -5.25 -23.01 -21.93
C GLN A 87 -4.98 -21.53 -22.24
N ARG A 88 -4.05 -21.22 -23.17
CA ARG A 88 -3.76 -19.83 -23.57
C ARG A 88 -4.98 -19.10 -24.10
N LYS A 89 -5.75 -19.71 -25.01
CA LYS A 89 -6.98 -19.08 -25.52
C LYS A 89 -8.00 -18.81 -24.43
N GLN A 90 -8.18 -19.76 -23.51
CA GLN A 90 -9.12 -19.58 -22.40
C GLN A 90 -8.67 -18.47 -21.44
N ILE A 91 -7.35 -18.31 -21.21
CA ILE A 91 -6.81 -17.21 -20.42
C ILE A 91 -7.08 -15.87 -21.12
N GLU A 92 -6.74 -15.75 -22.41
CA GLU A 92 -6.93 -14.51 -23.18
C GLU A 92 -8.40 -14.07 -23.21
N GLU A 93 -9.34 -15.00 -23.41
CA GLU A 93 -10.78 -14.72 -23.36
C GLU A 93 -11.23 -14.24 -21.97
N LYS A 94 -10.74 -14.88 -20.91
CA LYS A 94 -11.07 -14.51 -19.52
C LYS A 94 -10.48 -13.16 -19.14
N GLU A 95 -9.26 -12.86 -19.57
CA GLU A 95 -8.63 -11.56 -19.36
C GLU A 95 -9.37 -10.46 -20.11
N ALA A 96 -9.75 -10.69 -21.37
CA ALA A 96 -10.55 -9.73 -22.14
C ALA A 96 -11.93 -9.48 -21.48
N ALA A 97 -12.61 -10.53 -21.03
CA ALA A 97 -13.89 -10.41 -20.32
C ALA A 97 -13.74 -9.69 -18.98
N PHE A 98 -12.63 -9.93 -18.27
CA PHE A 98 -12.31 -9.21 -17.05
C PHE A 98 -12.11 -7.71 -17.31
N VAL A 99 -11.29 -7.35 -18.30
CA VAL A 99 -11.05 -5.95 -18.65
C VAL A 99 -12.36 -5.26 -19.00
N ASP A 100 -13.23 -5.90 -19.79
CA ASP A 100 -14.55 -5.35 -20.15
C ASP A 100 -15.43 -5.10 -18.91
N LEU A 101 -15.45 -6.06 -17.97
CA LEU A 101 -16.16 -5.91 -16.69
C LEU A 101 -15.66 -4.68 -15.92
N ILE A 102 -14.34 -4.50 -15.80
CA ILE A 102 -13.76 -3.37 -15.08
C ILE A 102 -14.05 -2.05 -15.78
N LEU A 103 -13.92 -1.98 -17.11
CA LEU A 103 -14.22 -0.78 -17.87
C LEU A 103 -15.69 -0.39 -17.74
N ARG A 104 -16.60 -1.37 -17.81
CA ARG A 104 -18.04 -1.15 -17.59
C ARG A 104 -18.33 -0.63 -16.19
N ALA A 105 -17.76 -1.25 -15.16
CA ALA A 105 -17.91 -0.81 -13.78
C ALA A 105 -17.30 0.59 -13.54
N TYR A 106 -16.18 0.89 -14.20
CA TYR A 106 -15.54 2.19 -14.12
C TYR A 106 -16.22 3.27 -14.99
N ARG A 107 -17.14 2.87 -15.88
CA ARG A 107 -17.76 3.74 -16.89
C ARG A 107 -16.74 4.35 -17.84
N ALA A 108 -15.80 3.54 -18.30
CA ALA A 108 -14.86 3.87 -19.34
C ALA A 108 -15.31 3.23 -20.66
N GLU A 109 -15.12 3.97 -21.75
CA GLU A 109 -15.34 3.47 -23.10
C GLU A 109 -14.12 2.65 -23.51
N LYS A 110 -14.32 1.45 -24.07
CA LYS A 110 -13.23 0.63 -24.58
C LYS A 110 -12.47 1.36 -25.69
N THR A 111 -11.16 1.22 -25.70
CA THR A 111 -10.31 1.75 -26.77
C THR A 111 -9.35 0.68 -27.26
N ASP A 112 -9.04 0.73 -28.55
CA ASP A 112 -8.07 -0.15 -29.19
C ASP A 112 -6.87 0.66 -29.71
N GLY A 113 -5.85 -0.03 -30.20
CA GLY A 113 -4.65 0.61 -30.76
C GLY A 113 -3.61 1.06 -29.73
N PHE A 114 -3.72 0.56 -28.50
CA PHE A 114 -2.77 0.77 -27.41
C PHE A 114 -2.24 -0.57 -26.88
N ASN A 115 -1.03 -0.54 -26.35
CA ASN A 115 -0.40 -1.72 -25.75
C ASN A 115 -0.85 -1.89 -24.29
N THR A 116 -0.93 -0.78 -23.56
CA THR A 116 -1.20 -0.76 -22.11
C THR A 116 -2.58 -0.17 -21.75
N PHE A 117 -3.20 0.57 -22.66
CA PHE A 117 -4.51 1.20 -22.42
C PHE A 117 -5.65 0.36 -22.95
N HIS A 118 -6.69 0.27 -22.13
CA HIS A 118 -7.85 -0.58 -22.37
C HIS A 118 -9.13 0.25 -22.56
N GLY A 119 -9.19 1.46 -22.00
CA GLY A 119 -10.32 2.35 -22.18
C GLY A 119 -10.00 3.83 -22.06
N LYS A 120 -11.04 4.66 -22.13
CA LYS A 120 -10.99 6.11 -22.01
C LYS A 120 -12.17 6.60 -21.16
N LYS A 121 -11.92 7.58 -20.31
CA LYS A 121 -12.93 8.23 -19.48
C LYS A 121 -12.60 9.69 -19.22
N ALA A 122 -13.54 10.59 -19.52
CA ALA A 122 -13.42 12.02 -19.21
C ALA A 122 -12.08 12.64 -19.66
N GLY A 123 -11.59 12.27 -20.85
CA GLY A 123 -10.32 12.75 -21.40
C GLY A 123 -9.05 12.12 -20.82
N ARG A 124 -9.17 11.10 -19.96
CA ARG A 124 -8.06 10.27 -19.47
C ARG A 124 -8.08 8.91 -20.17
N LEU A 125 -6.92 8.36 -20.50
CA LEU A 125 -6.81 6.95 -20.87
C LEU A 125 -6.79 6.08 -19.62
N VAL A 126 -7.27 4.85 -19.74
CA VAL A 126 -7.47 3.93 -18.63
C VAL A 126 -6.65 2.68 -18.88
N ALA A 127 -5.69 2.41 -18.00
CA ALA A 127 -4.93 1.17 -17.96
C ALA A 127 -5.49 0.30 -16.82
N VAL A 128 -5.91 -0.93 -17.14
CA VAL A 128 -6.37 -1.91 -16.15
C VAL A 128 -5.19 -2.83 -15.84
N GLY A 129 -4.81 -2.87 -14.57
CA GLY A 129 -3.73 -3.72 -14.07
C GLY A 129 -4.09 -5.20 -14.06
N PRO A 130 -3.10 -6.07 -13.79
CA PRO A 130 -3.29 -7.50 -13.78
C PRO A 130 -4.28 -7.93 -12.69
N VAL A 131 -5.01 -9.00 -12.97
CA VAL A 131 -6.08 -9.47 -12.08
C VAL A 131 -5.54 -10.24 -10.89
N ASN A 132 -4.47 -11.01 -11.05
CA ASN A 132 -3.96 -11.89 -9.99
C ASN A 132 -2.68 -11.37 -9.34
N LEU A 133 -2.14 -10.27 -9.86
CA LEU A 133 -0.88 -9.68 -9.40
C LEU A 133 -1.13 -8.22 -9.00
N PRO A 134 -0.34 -7.67 -8.07
CA PRO A 134 -0.32 -6.23 -7.86
C PRO A 134 0.18 -5.51 -9.11
N VAL A 135 -0.29 -4.29 -9.34
CA VAL A 135 0.32 -3.38 -10.32
C VAL A 135 1.75 -3.09 -9.87
N THR A 136 2.73 -3.44 -10.71
CA THR A 136 4.16 -3.32 -10.41
C THR A 136 4.77 -2.05 -10.98
N ARG A 137 5.99 -1.74 -10.58
CA ARG A 137 6.78 -0.64 -11.18
C ARG A 137 6.91 -0.77 -12.68
N LEU A 138 7.28 -1.96 -13.17
CA LEU A 138 7.45 -2.23 -14.60
C LEU A 138 6.17 -1.93 -15.40
N PHE A 139 5.01 -2.33 -14.90
CA PHE A 139 3.73 -2.04 -15.55
C PHE A 139 3.50 -0.52 -15.69
N VAL A 140 3.77 0.25 -14.63
CA VAL A 140 3.59 1.71 -14.69
C VAL A 140 4.64 2.37 -15.58
N GLU A 141 5.87 1.86 -15.62
CA GLU A 141 6.91 2.34 -16.54
C GLU A 141 6.53 2.11 -18.01
N GLU A 142 5.94 0.96 -18.34
CA GLU A 142 5.40 0.68 -19.69
C GLU A 142 4.28 1.67 -20.07
N VAL A 143 3.37 1.94 -19.14
CA VAL A 143 2.32 2.96 -19.32
C VAL A 143 2.93 4.34 -19.55
N ILE A 144 3.94 4.74 -18.77
CA ILE A 144 4.66 6.03 -18.94
C ILE A 144 5.38 6.07 -20.29
N LEU A 145 5.99 4.98 -20.71
CA LEU A 145 6.69 4.88 -21.99
C LEU A 145 5.72 5.08 -23.16
N GLU A 146 4.58 4.37 -23.15
CA GLU A 146 3.55 4.54 -24.17
C GLU A 146 2.95 5.95 -24.15
N CYS A 147 2.78 6.55 -22.96
CA CYS A 147 2.34 7.95 -22.85
C CYS A 147 3.27 8.91 -23.59
N ARG A 148 4.58 8.74 -23.41
CA ARG A 148 5.58 9.59 -24.08
C ARG A 148 5.57 9.38 -25.59
N GLN A 149 5.45 8.12 -26.04
CA GLN A 149 5.41 7.79 -27.47
C GLN A 149 4.18 8.36 -28.17
N LYS A 150 3.03 8.37 -27.50
CA LYS A 150 1.73 8.77 -28.08
C LYS A 150 1.24 10.14 -27.60
N HIS A 151 2.08 10.92 -26.92
CA HIS A 151 1.78 12.24 -26.38
C HIS A 151 0.52 12.29 -25.48
N ILE A 152 0.33 11.25 -24.66
CA ILE A 152 -0.74 11.17 -23.68
C ILE A 152 -0.28 11.84 -22.39
N THR A 153 -1.10 12.75 -21.86
CA THR A 153 -0.76 13.54 -20.67
C THR A 153 -1.57 13.16 -19.44
N ARG A 154 -2.64 12.37 -19.57
CA ARG A 154 -3.54 12.03 -18.44
C ARG A 154 -3.99 10.58 -18.48
N VAL A 155 -3.76 9.86 -17.39
CA VAL A 155 -4.02 8.43 -17.28
C VAL A 155 -4.64 8.06 -15.93
N ASP A 156 -5.60 7.15 -15.95
CA ASP A 156 -6.05 6.39 -14.78
C ASP A 156 -5.44 4.99 -14.82
N ILE A 157 -4.81 4.57 -13.73
CA ILE A 157 -4.33 3.18 -13.56
C ILE A 157 -5.21 2.50 -12.53
N LEU A 158 -5.94 1.47 -12.96
CA LEU A 158 -6.87 0.73 -12.10
C LEU A 158 -6.21 -0.57 -11.66
N GLY A 159 -6.05 -0.78 -10.36
CA GLY A 159 -5.49 -2.02 -9.81
C GLY A 159 -6.26 -2.47 -8.57
N PHE A 160 -6.43 -3.78 -8.38
CA PHE A 160 -6.92 -4.28 -7.09
C PHE A 160 -5.89 -4.05 -5.98
N GLU A 161 -4.62 -4.18 -6.32
CA GLU A 161 -3.49 -3.97 -5.44
C GLU A 161 -2.37 -3.27 -6.22
N PHE A 162 -1.55 -2.52 -5.51
CA PHE A 162 -0.36 -1.86 -6.04
C PHE A 162 0.84 -2.36 -5.25
N GLU A 163 1.97 -2.51 -5.91
CA GLU A 163 3.23 -2.87 -5.29
C GLU A 163 3.57 -1.90 -4.15
N MET A 164 4.01 -2.44 -3.01
CA MET A 164 4.37 -1.61 -1.85
C MET A 164 5.53 -0.69 -2.19
N GLY A 165 5.36 0.61 -1.94
CA GLY A 165 6.39 1.62 -2.23
C GLY A 165 6.44 2.06 -3.70
N LEU A 166 5.51 1.60 -4.54
CA LEU A 166 5.35 2.06 -5.92
C LEU A 166 5.11 3.57 -5.99
N PHE A 167 4.27 4.07 -5.09
CA PHE A 167 3.97 5.48 -4.94
C PHE A 167 4.72 6.05 -3.73
N PRO A 168 5.26 7.28 -3.84
CA PRO A 168 4.97 8.28 -4.87
C PRO A 168 6.03 8.34 -5.99
N ASN A 169 7.14 7.61 -5.88
CA ASN A 169 8.30 7.70 -6.78
C ASN A 169 7.92 7.71 -8.27
N VAL A 170 7.08 6.76 -8.68
CA VAL A 170 6.69 6.62 -10.08
C VAL A 170 5.71 7.73 -10.50
N LEU A 171 4.91 8.28 -9.57
CA LEU A 171 4.07 9.46 -9.86
C LEU A 171 4.91 10.72 -10.02
N ASP A 172 5.98 10.87 -9.24
CA ASP A 172 6.89 12.01 -9.37
C ASP A 172 7.68 11.94 -10.68
N GLU A 173 8.13 10.75 -11.06
CA GLU A 173 8.76 10.51 -12.36
C GLU A 173 7.79 10.81 -13.52
N ALA A 174 6.54 10.35 -13.43
CA ALA A 174 5.51 10.65 -14.41
C ALA A 174 5.24 12.16 -14.51
N ARG A 175 5.11 12.84 -13.36
CA ARG A 175 4.91 14.30 -13.29
C ARG A 175 6.08 15.07 -13.91
N ALA A 176 7.32 14.65 -13.65
CA ALA A 176 8.51 15.25 -14.27
C ALA A 176 8.52 15.08 -15.79
N LYS A 177 7.85 14.05 -16.32
CA LYS A 177 7.65 13.81 -17.77
C LYS A 177 6.38 14.46 -18.33
N GLY A 178 5.64 15.25 -17.53
CA GLY A 178 4.42 15.93 -17.95
C GLY A 178 3.18 15.04 -18.01
N ILE A 179 3.19 13.89 -17.32
CA ILE A 179 2.11 12.91 -17.30
C ILE A 179 1.43 12.91 -15.93
N ASP A 180 0.14 13.19 -15.92
CA ASP A 180 -0.75 13.09 -14.75
C ASP A 180 -1.31 11.66 -14.67
N ILE A 181 -0.82 10.88 -13.68
CA ILE A 181 -1.29 9.52 -13.39
C ILE A 181 -2.13 9.54 -12.12
N ALA A 182 -3.34 8.98 -12.20
CA ALA A 182 -4.21 8.76 -11.05
C ALA A 182 -4.38 7.25 -10.80
N PRO A 183 -3.70 6.70 -9.79
CA PRO A 183 -3.89 5.31 -9.41
C PRO A 183 -5.17 5.14 -8.59
N LYS A 184 -5.99 4.14 -8.95
CA LYS A 184 -7.27 3.85 -8.28
C LYS A 184 -7.41 2.38 -7.95
N TYR A 185 -7.93 2.11 -6.76
CA TYR A 185 -8.30 0.76 -6.33
C TYR A 185 -9.57 0.28 -7.05
N ILE A 186 -9.49 -0.92 -7.61
CA ILE A 186 -10.65 -1.66 -8.10
C ILE A 186 -11.39 -2.26 -6.89
N PRO A 187 -12.63 -1.85 -6.61
CA PRO A 187 -13.40 -2.35 -5.48
C PRO A 187 -13.91 -3.79 -5.76
N ALA A 188 -14.15 -4.61 -4.73
CA ALA A 188 -14.60 -5.99 -4.91
C ALA A 188 -16.02 -6.08 -5.51
N GLU A 189 -16.80 -5.03 -5.35
CA GLU A 189 -18.16 -4.84 -5.85
C GLU A 189 -18.25 -4.89 -7.38
N VAL A 190 -17.13 -4.76 -8.12
CA VAL A 190 -17.10 -4.96 -9.58
C VAL A 190 -17.59 -6.36 -9.98
N PHE A 191 -17.47 -7.33 -9.09
CA PHE A 191 -17.89 -8.71 -9.32
C PHE A 191 -19.39 -8.93 -9.07
N ASP A 192 -20.08 -8.01 -8.40
CA ASP A 192 -21.53 -8.03 -8.26
C ASP A 192 -22.18 -7.31 -9.45
N LYS A 193 -22.75 -8.09 -10.37
CA LYS A 193 -23.47 -7.58 -11.55
C LYS A 193 -24.54 -6.56 -11.18
N ARG A 194 -25.25 -6.76 -10.06
CA ARG A 194 -26.31 -5.84 -9.62
C ARG A 194 -25.73 -4.51 -9.17
N ALA A 195 -24.59 -4.51 -8.49
CA ALA A 195 -23.90 -3.30 -8.05
C ALA A 195 -23.40 -2.49 -9.26
N VAL A 196 -22.87 -3.17 -10.28
CA VAL A 196 -22.46 -2.56 -11.55
C VAL A 196 -23.66 -1.94 -12.28
N GLU A 197 -24.75 -2.70 -12.44
CA GLU A 197 -25.97 -2.23 -13.13
C GLU A 197 -26.64 -1.04 -12.41
N LYS A 198 -26.60 -1.03 -11.07
CA LYS A 198 -27.14 0.06 -10.26
C LYS A 198 -26.20 1.26 -10.12
N ASN A 199 -25.05 1.26 -10.79
CA ASN A 199 -24.02 2.30 -10.69
C ASN A 199 -23.54 2.55 -9.24
N GLN A 200 -23.47 1.50 -8.43
CA GLN A 200 -23.08 1.59 -7.02
C GLN A 200 -21.58 1.35 -6.81
N VAL A 201 -20.84 1.01 -7.86
CA VAL A 201 -19.41 0.75 -7.79
C VAL A 201 -18.64 2.08 -7.79
N VAL A 202 -17.83 2.28 -6.75
CA VAL A 202 -17.00 3.48 -6.59
C VAL A 202 -15.53 3.07 -6.55
N PHE A 203 -14.75 3.61 -7.49
CA PHE A 203 -13.31 3.43 -7.52
C PHE A 203 -12.66 4.51 -6.67
N HIS A 204 -11.72 4.09 -5.82
CA HIS A 204 -11.13 4.94 -4.81
C HIS A 204 -9.69 5.29 -5.18
N ASP A 205 -9.28 6.53 -4.96
CA ASP A 205 -7.87 6.92 -5.13
C ASP A 205 -6.98 6.16 -4.14
N VAL A 206 -5.74 5.91 -4.52
CA VAL A 206 -4.75 5.37 -3.59
C VAL A 206 -4.52 6.38 -2.46
N ALA A 207 -4.35 5.88 -1.23
CA ALA A 207 -4.08 6.72 -0.08
C ALA A 207 -2.84 7.60 -0.32
N PHE A 208 -2.87 8.84 0.16
CA PHE A 208 -1.76 9.77 0.02
C PHE A 208 -1.37 10.35 1.38
N ILE A 209 -0.09 10.71 1.50
CA ILE A 209 0.52 11.30 2.68
C ILE A 209 1.06 12.68 2.27
N GLU A 210 0.71 13.72 3.02
CA GLU A 210 1.32 15.04 2.88
C GLU A 210 2.25 15.30 4.06
N VAL A 211 3.47 15.74 3.76
CA VAL A 211 4.48 16.03 4.77
C VAL A 211 5.20 17.34 4.47
N LYS A 212 5.61 18.02 5.53
CA LYS A 212 6.35 19.27 5.49
C LYS A 212 7.72 19.10 6.15
N PRO A 213 8.82 19.25 5.42
CA PRO A 213 10.15 19.26 6.01
C PRO A 213 10.42 20.60 6.70
N HIS A 214 11.06 20.54 7.85
CA HIS A 214 11.53 21.69 8.64
C HIS A 214 13.05 21.64 8.73
N LEU A 215 13.71 22.76 8.45
CA LEU A 215 15.17 22.85 8.49
C LEU A 215 15.59 23.77 9.64
N SER A 216 16.53 23.31 10.47
CA SER A 216 17.10 24.12 11.53
C SER A 216 18.10 25.16 10.99
N SER A 217 18.59 26.04 11.86
CA SER A 217 19.71 26.91 11.48
C SER A 217 20.99 26.09 11.27
N PRO A 218 21.86 26.48 10.31
CA PRO A 218 23.15 25.81 10.10
C PRO A 218 23.97 25.81 11.39
N GLN A 219 24.53 24.66 11.75
CA GLN A 219 25.45 24.55 12.88
C GLN A 219 26.92 24.71 12.43
N LYS A 220 27.82 24.95 13.39
CA LYS A 220 29.27 24.99 13.14
C LYS A 220 29.74 23.63 12.61
N GLY A 221 30.27 23.60 11.39
CA GLY A 221 30.74 22.37 10.73
C GLY A 221 29.98 22.01 9.45
N GLY A 222 29.01 22.82 9.00
CA GLY A 222 28.29 22.60 7.74
C GLY A 222 27.17 21.56 7.84
N THR A 223 26.78 21.19 9.05
CA THR A 223 25.62 20.35 9.34
C THR A 223 24.38 21.20 9.58
N ARG A 224 23.22 20.64 9.25
CA ARG A 224 21.92 21.26 9.48
C ARG A 224 20.91 20.17 9.86
N GLY A 225 20.04 20.50 10.80
CA GLY A 225 19.00 19.58 11.25
C GLY A 225 17.82 19.58 10.29
N VAL A 226 17.26 18.41 10.04
CA VAL A 226 15.98 18.23 9.33
C VAL A 226 14.98 17.52 10.22
N ALA A 227 13.76 18.03 10.29
CA ALA A 227 12.61 17.38 10.89
C ALA A 227 11.51 17.26 9.83
N VAL A 228 10.58 16.34 10.03
CA VAL A 228 9.45 16.11 9.12
C VAL A 228 8.17 16.20 9.93
N GLU A 229 7.25 17.05 9.47
CA GLU A 229 5.89 17.15 9.99
C GLU A 229 4.93 16.41 9.06
N LEU A 230 4.10 15.54 9.61
CA LEU A 230 2.98 14.93 8.92
C LEU A 230 1.78 15.88 8.99
N THR A 231 1.35 16.40 7.84
CA THR A 231 0.32 17.45 7.77
C THR A 231 -1.04 16.94 7.34
N ASP A 232 -1.07 15.88 6.51
CA ASP A 232 -2.31 15.23 6.09
C ASP A 232 -2.09 13.74 5.75
N PHE A 233 -3.15 12.96 5.90
CA PHE A 233 -3.23 11.58 5.45
C PHE A 233 -4.66 11.25 5.05
N SER A 234 -4.86 10.93 3.78
CA SER A 234 -6.18 10.61 3.24
C SER A 234 -6.27 9.15 2.86
N VAL A 235 -7.32 8.49 3.33
CA VAL A 235 -7.71 7.13 2.95
C VAL A 235 -9.10 7.15 2.35
N PHE A 236 -9.34 6.24 1.41
CA PHE A 236 -10.61 6.17 0.67
C PHE A 236 -11.33 4.83 0.85
N TYR A 237 -11.16 4.18 2.01
CA TYR A 237 -11.82 2.91 2.29
C TYR A 237 -13.35 3.03 2.20
N SER A 238 -13.98 2.05 1.55
CA SER A 238 -15.40 1.80 1.66
C SER A 238 -15.63 0.31 1.97
N GLN A 239 -16.41 0.04 3.01
CA GLN A 239 -16.89 -1.26 3.42
C GLN A 239 -18.33 -1.08 3.90
N ASP A 240 -19.28 -1.65 3.15
CA ASP A 240 -20.71 -1.35 3.22
C ASP A 240 -21.03 0.13 2.89
N SER A 241 -22.31 0.43 2.62
CA SER A 241 -22.77 1.82 2.52
C SER A 241 -23.61 2.19 3.73
N ILE A 242 -23.57 3.47 4.13
CA ILE A 242 -24.40 3.95 5.23
C ILE A 242 -25.87 3.68 4.91
N VAL A 243 -26.29 3.96 3.68
CA VAL A 243 -27.67 3.75 3.20
C VAL A 243 -28.10 2.29 3.31
N ALA A 244 -27.24 1.34 2.93
CA ALA A 244 -27.56 -0.09 3.04
C ALA A 244 -27.64 -0.54 4.51
N ALA A 245 -26.75 -0.02 5.37
CA ALA A 245 -26.79 -0.31 6.79
C ALA A 245 -28.09 0.20 7.44
N GLU A 246 -28.55 1.40 7.08
CA GLU A 246 -29.82 1.97 7.57
C GLU A 246 -31.03 1.13 7.18
N ALA A 247 -31.06 0.64 5.94
CA ALA A 247 -32.16 -0.16 5.42
C ALA A 247 -32.24 -1.57 6.02
N THR A 248 -31.09 -2.14 6.41
CA THR A 248 -30.99 -3.54 6.87
C THR A 248 -30.89 -3.68 8.39
N LEU A 249 -30.67 -2.59 9.12
CA LEU A 249 -30.55 -2.61 10.57
C LEU A 249 -31.87 -3.00 11.25
N LYS A 250 -31.81 -4.02 12.09
CA LYS A 250 -32.89 -4.35 13.02
C LYS A 250 -33.00 -3.29 14.12
N ASP A 251 -34.17 -3.16 14.70
CA ASP A 251 -34.40 -2.25 15.82
C ASP A 251 -33.52 -2.66 17.02
N LYS A 252 -33.03 -1.67 17.78
CA LYS A 252 -32.08 -1.86 18.89
C LYS A 252 -30.73 -2.48 18.48
N ALA A 253 -30.30 -2.31 17.23
CA ALA A 253 -29.00 -2.76 16.75
C ALA A 253 -28.11 -1.58 16.32
N SER A 254 -26.80 -1.84 16.23
CA SER A 254 -25.81 -0.91 15.67
C SER A 254 -24.88 -1.64 14.73
N LYS A 255 -24.45 -0.98 13.64
CA LYS A 255 -23.44 -1.47 12.70
C LYS A 255 -22.41 -0.38 12.46
N ILE A 256 -21.15 -0.78 12.41
CA ILE A 256 -20.06 0.11 11.98
C ILE A 256 -19.93 -0.05 10.47
N VAL A 257 -19.89 1.07 9.77
CA VAL A 257 -19.73 1.17 8.33
C VAL A 257 -18.50 2.03 8.07
N VAL A 258 -17.77 1.72 7.01
CA VAL A 258 -16.72 2.60 6.50
C VAL A 258 -17.17 3.08 5.15
N GLU A 259 -17.36 4.39 4.95
CA GLU A 259 -17.77 4.92 3.66
C GLU A 259 -16.92 6.14 3.33
N ARG A 260 -16.22 6.11 2.18
CA ARG A 260 -15.38 7.21 1.69
C ARG A 260 -14.34 7.70 2.73
N GLY A 261 -13.68 6.78 3.42
CA GLY A 261 -12.66 7.15 4.41
C GLY A 261 -13.23 7.72 5.70
N GLN A 262 -14.51 7.51 5.98
CA GLN A 262 -15.14 7.85 7.26
C GLN A 262 -15.68 6.59 7.92
N ILE A 263 -15.35 6.40 9.21
CA ILE A 263 -15.95 5.35 10.02
C ILE A 263 -17.19 5.94 10.68
N VAL A 264 -18.35 5.36 10.36
CA VAL A 264 -19.63 5.79 10.88
C VAL A 264 -20.31 4.62 11.58
N LYS A 265 -20.69 4.83 12.83
CA LYS A 265 -21.55 3.90 13.55
C LYS A 265 -23.01 4.30 13.31
N VAL A 266 -23.72 3.44 12.61
CA VAL A 266 -25.16 3.55 12.37
C VAL A 266 -25.88 2.78 13.47
N SER A 267 -26.77 3.43 14.22
CA SER A 267 -27.52 2.80 15.30
C SER A 267 -29.01 3.05 15.12
N LYS A 268 -29.84 2.03 15.38
CA LYS A 268 -31.30 2.13 15.30
C LYS A 268 -31.89 1.87 16.68
N ASP A 269 -32.71 2.79 17.16
CA ASP A 269 -33.33 2.67 18.48
C ASP A 269 -34.53 1.70 18.47
N LYS A 270 -35.25 1.60 19.61
CA LYS A 270 -36.43 0.74 19.74
C LYS A 270 -37.64 1.23 18.93
N SER A 271 -37.66 2.52 18.59
CA SER A 271 -38.73 3.17 17.82
C SER A 271 -38.43 3.17 16.32
N GLY A 272 -37.32 2.56 15.91
CA GLY A 272 -36.88 2.49 14.53
C GLY A 272 -36.14 3.75 14.04
N ILE A 273 -35.84 4.71 14.91
CA ILE A 273 -35.12 5.94 14.56
C ILE A 273 -33.64 5.63 14.39
N VAL A 274 -33.10 6.05 13.26
CA VAL A 274 -31.69 5.88 12.90
C VAL A 274 -30.87 7.08 13.37
N SER A 275 -29.71 6.80 13.94
CA SER A 275 -28.70 7.78 14.34
C SER A 275 -27.34 7.40 13.74
N ARG A 276 -26.55 8.43 13.42
CA ARG A 276 -25.20 8.29 12.84
C ARG A 276 -24.20 8.94 13.79
N GLU A 277 -23.18 8.20 14.18
CA GLU A 277 -22.09 8.67 15.02
C GLU A 277 -20.79 8.54 14.21
N MET A 278 -20.14 9.66 13.91
CA MET A 278 -18.86 9.68 13.18
C MET A 278 -17.72 9.37 14.17
N LEU A 279 -17.03 8.26 13.92
CA LEU A 279 -15.95 7.77 14.79
C LEU A 279 -14.56 8.32 14.40
N THR A 280 -14.40 8.72 13.14
CA THR A 280 -13.19 9.39 12.64
C THR A 280 -13.47 10.88 12.44
N GLN A 281 -12.96 11.72 13.34
CA GLN A 281 -13.16 13.17 13.32
C GLN A 281 -11.96 13.89 12.70
N HIS A 282 -10.77 13.33 12.86
CA HIS A 282 -9.52 13.86 12.34
C HIS A 282 -8.84 12.85 11.42
N TRP A 283 -8.12 13.31 10.41
CA TRP A 283 -7.34 12.44 9.52
C TRP A 283 -6.33 11.58 10.30
N THR A 284 -5.81 12.10 11.41
CA THR A 284 -4.90 11.37 12.32
C THR A 284 -5.51 10.14 12.96
N ASP A 285 -6.85 10.05 13.02
CA ASP A 285 -7.56 8.89 13.60
C ASP A 285 -7.34 7.63 12.77
N TRP A 286 -6.98 7.80 11.50
CA TRP A 286 -6.63 6.71 10.60
C TRP A 286 -5.23 6.15 10.84
N ILE A 287 -4.37 6.84 11.61
CA ILE A 287 -2.96 6.50 11.74
C ILE A 287 -2.70 5.75 13.03
N ASP A 288 -2.23 4.51 12.87
CA ASP A 288 -1.75 3.68 13.97
C ASP A 288 -0.24 3.88 14.20
N TYR A 289 0.53 4.05 13.14
CA TYR A 289 1.99 4.19 13.18
C TYR A 289 2.47 5.01 11.98
N TRP A 290 3.52 5.80 12.17
CA TRP A 290 4.28 6.35 11.06
C TRP A 290 5.77 6.48 11.39
N ALA A 291 6.59 6.53 10.35
CA ALA A 291 8.05 6.56 10.45
C ALA A 291 8.69 7.41 9.37
N VAL A 292 9.92 7.85 9.65
CA VAL A 292 10.75 8.67 8.77
C VAL A 292 12.11 8.00 8.58
N ASP A 293 12.55 7.98 7.33
CA ASP A 293 13.90 7.72 6.87
C ASP A 293 14.46 9.04 6.30
N PHE A 294 15.49 9.59 6.95
CA PHE A 294 16.07 10.89 6.60
C PHE A 294 17.12 10.80 5.47
N ASN A 295 17.43 9.59 5.00
CA ASN A 295 18.31 9.38 3.86
C ASN A 295 17.93 8.12 3.10
N PHE A 296 16.75 8.13 2.48
CA PHE A 296 16.16 6.93 1.88
C PHE A 296 17.05 6.28 0.79
N GLU A 297 17.88 7.06 0.10
CA GLU A 297 18.78 6.55 -0.93
C GLU A 297 20.09 5.96 -0.38
N SER A 298 20.27 5.91 0.96
CA SER A 298 21.48 5.40 1.62
C SER A 298 21.75 3.93 1.29
N LYS A 299 20.69 3.13 1.09
CA LYS A 299 20.77 1.67 1.12
C LYS A 299 19.94 1.02 0.03
N ARG A 300 20.62 0.62 -1.04
CA ARG A 300 20.01 -0.10 -2.16
C ARG A 300 19.48 -1.47 -1.71
N GLU A 301 18.30 -1.84 -2.19
CA GLU A 301 17.76 -3.19 -2.02
C GLU A 301 18.44 -4.12 -3.02
N ILE A 302 19.38 -4.94 -2.54
CA ILE A 302 20.15 -5.88 -3.36
C ILE A 302 19.62 -7.29 -3.14
N VAL A 303 19.28 -7.96 -4.25
CA VAL A 303 18.88 -9.37 -4.26
C VAL A 303 19.96 -10.20 -4.94
N ARG A 304 20.05 -11.48 -4.55
CA ARG A 304 20.90 -12.46 -5.23
C ARG A 304 20.04 -13.26 -6.19
N VAL A 305 20.37 -13.21 -7.47
CA VAL A 305 19.69 -13.93 -8.53
C VAL A 305 20.66 -14.96 -9.09
N ARG A 306 20.18 -16.18 -9.36
CA ARG A 306 20.99 -17.18 -10.01
C ARG A 306 20.91 -16.95 -11.52
N ASN A 307 22.05 -16.78 -12.15
CA ASN A 307 22.14 -16.71 -13.60
C ASN A 307 21.86 -18.11 -14.17
N GLU A 308 20.88 -18.24 -15.05
CA GLU A 308 20.48 -19.54 -15.61
C GLU A 308 21.52 -20.12 -16.58
N ASP A 309 22.30 -19.25 -17.24
CA ASP A 309 23.31 -19.64 -18.22
C ASP A 309 24.64 -20.04 -17.56
N SER A 310 25.13 -19.23 -16.61
CA SER A 310 26.40 -19.49 -15.92
C SER A 310 26.25 -20.32 -14.64
N GLY A 311 25.03 -20.41 -14.08
CA GLY A 311 24.76 -21.07 -12.81
C GLY A 311 25.26 -20.31 -11.57
N GLU A 312 25.96 -19.19 -11.76
CA GLU A 312 26.53 -18.35 -10.70
C GLU A 312 25.47 -17.44 -10.05
N TRP A 313 25.71 -17.06 -8.79
CA TRP A 313 24.86 -16.09 -8.10
C TRP A 313 25.42 -14.70 -8.29
N GLU A 314 24.59 -13.79 -8.78
CA GLU A 314 24.93 -12.38 -8.98
C GLU A 314 24.07 -11.48 -8.08
N GLU A 315 24.69 -10.42 -7.58
CA GLU A 315 23.99 -9.36 -6.86
C GLU A 315 23.39 -8.37 -7.86
N ARG A 316 22.07 -8.20 -7.79
CA ARG A 316 21.35 -7.24 -8.61
C ARG A 316 20.59 -6.27 -7.72
N TRP A 317 20.75 -4.98 -8.01
CA TRP A 317 19.91 -3.96 -7.42
C TRP A 317 18.49 -4.08 -8.00
N THR A 318 17.47 -4.09 -7.14
CA THR A 318 16.06 -4.17 -7.57
C THR A 318 15.56 -2.85 -8.18
N GLY A 319 16.34 -1.78 -8.08
CA GLY A 319 15.88 -0.42 -8.39
C GLY A 319 15.19 0.27 -7.21
N ASP A 320 15.06 -0.41 -6.07
CA ASP A 320 14.44 0.14 -4.85
C ASP A 320 15.45 0.32 -3.70
N TYR A 321 15.04 1.03 -2.66
CA TYR A 321 15.87 1.26 -1.47
C TYR A 321 15.21 0.67 -0.22
N ILE A 322 16.04 0.24 0.73
CA ILE A 322 15.59 -0.31 1.99
C ILE A 322 15.20 0.86 2.90
N PHE A 323 13.91 0.95 3.22
CA PHE A 323 13.42 1.91 4.21
C PHE A 323 14.03 1.65 5.59
N GLU A 324 14.79 2.62 6.08
CA GLU A 324 15.39 2.60 7.42
C GLU A 324 14.51 3.42 8.38
N ASN A 325 13.99 2.75 9.41
CA ASN A 325 13.12 3.37 10.40
C ASN A 325 13.96 4.12 11.44
N GLU A 326 14.38 5.33 11.09
CA GLU A 326 15.25 6.18 11.90
C GLU A 326 14.48 6.92 12.99
N TRP A 327 13.26 7.37 12.67
CA TRP A 327 12.31 7.95 13.62
C TRP A 327 10.90 7.40 13.40
N GLN A 328 10.09 7.32 14.46
CA GLN A 328 8.71 6.81 14.38
C GLN A 328 7.81 7.25 15.54
N SER A 329 6.52 7.42 15.27
CA SER A 329 5.47 7.59 16.27
C SER A 329 4.33 6.60 16.06
N PHE A 330 3.68 6.15 17.12
CA PHE A 330 2.57 5.21 17.04
C PHE A 330 1.66 5.25 18.25
N ARG A 331 0.41 4.80 18.04
CA ARG A 331 -0.57 4.64 19.11
C ARG A 331 -0.46 3.27 19.76
N THR A 332 -0.64 3.24 21.07
CA THR A 332 -0.78 2.02 21.88
C THR A 332 -2.16 1.94 22.52
N LYS A 333 -2.45 0.83 23.20
CA LYS A 333 -3.67 0.74 24.01
C LYS A 333 -3.68 1.72 25.19
N LYS A 334 -2.50 2.07 25.73
CA LYS A 334 -2.35 2.92 26.92
C LYS A 334 -2.24 4.40 26.56
N ASP A 335 -1.50 4.68 25.50
CA ASP A 335 -1.29 6.03 24.98
C ASP A 335 -1.81 6.09 23.55
N ARG A 336 -2.83 6.92 23.35
CA ARG A 336 -3.46 7.14 22.05
C ARG A 336 -2.89 8.37 21.36
N SER A 337 -1.98 9.14 21.95
CA SER A 337 -1.40 10.30 21.28
C SER A 337 -0.52 9.87 20.09
N LEU A 338 -0.33 10.81 19.16
CA LEU A 338 0.54 10.63 18.00
C LEU A 338 1.34 11.92 17.82
N GLU A 339 2.66 11.81 17.83
CA GLU A 339 3.54 12.93 17.48
C GLU A 339 3.47 13.13 15.97
N LEU A 340 3.13 14.35 15.55
CA LEU A 340 3.01 14.69 14.13
C LEU A 340 4.27 15.33 13.57
N THR A 341 5.30 15.54 14.39
CA THR A 341 6.59 16.08 13.93
C THR A 341 7.72 15.26 14.50
N SER A 342 8.67 14.88 13.65
CA SER A 342 9.88 14.20 14.09
C SER A 342 10.83 15.15 14.82
N VAL A 343 11.71 14.57 15.64
CA VAL A 343 12.85 15.32 16.17
C VAL A 343 13.80 15.70 15.04
N PHE A 344 14.54 16.80 15.22
CA PHE A 344 15.58 17.17 14.27
C PHE A 344 16.67 16.09 14.19
N HIS A 345 16.93 15.63 12.98
CA HIS A 345 18.03 14.74 12.64
C HIS A 345 19.14 15.54 11.96
N GLU A 346 20.37 15.41 12.45
CA GLU A 346 21.50 16.17 11.90
C GLU A 346 22.02 15.55 10.60
N CYS A 347 22.05 16.37 9.55
CA CYS A 347 22.46 15.97 8.21
C CYS A 347 23.61 16.85 7.71
N THR A 348 24.46 16.27 6.86
CA THR A 348 25.38 17.06 6.03
C THR A 348 24.61 17.79 4.93
N ALA A 349 25.11 18.96 4.53
CA ALA A 349 24.56 19.74 3.43
C ALA A 349 24.49 18.93 2.13
N GLY A 350 23.43 19.13 1.36
CA GLY A 350 23.20 18.43 0.10
C GLY A 350 21.74 18.11 -0.16
N ARG A 351 21.47 17.68 -1.40
CA ARG A 351 20.17 17.16 -1.82
C ARG A 351 19.97 15.79 -1.19
N ARG A 352 18.82 15.57 -0.56
CA ARG A 352 18.44 14.30 0.07
C ARG A 352 16.98 13.98 -0.20
N LYS A 353 16.67 12.68 -0.25
CA LYS A 353 15.29 12.18 -0.27
C LYS A 353 14.94 11.62 1.10
N LEU A 354 13.92 12.19 1.71
CA LEU A 354 13.32 11.71 2.95
C LEU A 354 12.16 10.79 2.57
N ALA A 355 12.09 9.58 3.13
CA ALA A 355 10.92 8.73 2.98
C ALA A 355 10.09 8.77 4.26
N VAL A 356 8.77 8.82 4.10
CA VAL A 356 7.80 8.79 5.18
C VAL A 356 6.84 7.65 4.94
N LYS A 357 6.68 6.78 5.95
CA LYS A 357 5.77 5.63 5.89
C LYS A 357 4.69 5.79 6.93
N VAL A 358 3.43 5.69 6.51
CA VAL A 358 2.25 5.68 7.38
C VAL A 358 1.61 4.30 7.31
N VAL A 359 1.25 3.78 8.48
CA VAL A 359 0.49 2.55 8.65
C VAL A 359 -0.85 2.90 9.28
N ASP A 360 -1.91 2.60 8.56
CA ASP A 360 -3.25 2.89 9.03
C ASP A 360 -3.77 1.89 10.08
N ILE A 361 -4.93 2.18 10.66
CA ILE A 361 -5.63 1.32 11.63
C ILE A 361 -6.03 -0.05 11.07
N PHE A 362 -6.07 -0.21 9.75
CA PHE A 362 -6.30 -1.49 9.08
C PHE A 362 -4.99 -2.21 8.76
N GLY A 363 -3.82 -1.63 9.07
CA GLY A 363 -2.50 -2.19 8.80
C GLY A 363 -2.05 -2.05 7.35
N THR A 364 -2.65 -1.16 6.56
CA THR A 364 -2.19 -0.86 5.20
C THR A 364 -1.04 0.15 5.27
N ASP A 365 0.02 -0.12 4.51
CA ASP A 365 1.22 0.70 4.49
C ASP A 365 1.15 1.63 3.28
N THR A 366 1.28 2.93 3.53
CA THR A 366 1.41 3.99 2.52
C THR A 366 2.77 4.64 2.70
N MET A 367 3.43 5.03 1.62
CA MET A 367 4.73 5.70 1.67
C MET A 367 4.70 6.95 0.81
N THR A 368 5.41 7.99 1.24
CA THR A 368 5.71 9.19 0.45
C THR A 368 7.21 9.48 0.52
N ILE A 369 7.76 10.14 -0.49
CA ILE A 369 9.15 10.56 -0.55
C ILE A 369 9.16 12.04 -0.89
N VAL A 370 9.93 12.80 -0.12
CA VAL A 370 10.08 14.24 -0.29
C VAL A 370 11.55 14.57 -0.43
N GLU A 371 11.85 15.38 -1.43
CA GLU A 371 13.19 15.88 -1.66
C GLU A 371 13.43 17.17 -0.90
N VAL A 372 14.59 17.26 -0.24
CA VAL A 372 15.01 18.43 0.52
C VAL A 372 16.43 18.82 0.16
N GLN A 373 16.70 20.12 0.17
CA GLN A 373 18.04 20.67 0.12
C GLN A 373 18.42 21.10 1.54
N ILE A 374 19.34 20.36 2.15
CA ILE A 374 19.86 20.63 3.49
C ILE A 374 20.83 21.81 3.45
#